data_AF-A0A957P4A0-F1
#
_entry.id   AF-A0A957P4A0-F1
#
_cell.length_a   1.000
_cell.length_b   1.000
_cell.length_c   1.000
_cell.angle_alpha   90.00
_cell.angle_beta   90.00
_cell.angle_gamma   90.00
#
_symmetry.space_group_name_H-M   'P 1'
#
loop_
_entity.id
_entity.type
_entity.pdbx_description
1 polymer ?
#
loop_
_entity_poly.entity_id
_entity_poly.type
_entity_poly.pdbx_seq_one_letter_code
_entity_poly.pdbx_strand_id
1 'polypeptide(L)'
;MTVFGQDEQPAFVPGQLIIAFRPGVTNDQIADFYTEYGLTEKEDLDSDPDDNDEEQKLATVQIQINQDLIDQLESDPRVKYAEPNYMLYVSKTPTDPEFDKLWGMHNTGQTGGAAGADISAVEAWDVATGSKDVVVAVIDTGVDYTHEDLAANMWVNDKECPQGYGKCEADGKDDDGNGYIDDFYGVNTINDTGEIMDDYGHGTHVAGTIGAIGNNSTGVVGVNWNVRI
;
A
#
# COMPACT_ATOMS: atom_id res chain seq x y z
N MET A 1 2.25 11.49 17.38
CA MET A 1 1.35 11.42 16.22
C MET A 1 1.03 9.95 16.06
N THR A 2 -0.15 9.54 16.52
CA THR A 2 -0.51 8.12 16.63
C THR A 2 -1.26 7.75 15.37
N VAL A 3 -0.67 6.90 14.53
CA VAL A 3 -1.33 6.29 13.38
C VAL A 3 -2.26 5.21 13.93
N PHE A 4 -3.57 5.31 13.64
CA PHE A 4 -4.55 4.29 14.00
C PHE A 4 -4.73 3.32 12.85
N GLY A 5 -4.45 2.04 13.08
CA GLY A 5 -5.24 0.92 12.53
C GLY A 5 -4.72 0.17 11.31
N GLN A 6 -3.68 -0.65 11.48
CA GLN A 6 -3.68 -2.07 11.11
C GLN A 6 -2.53 -2.76 11.84
N ASP A 7 -2.71 -4.03 12.24
CA ASP A 7 -1.58 -4.85 12.67
C ASP A 7 -0.53 -4.78 11.55
N GLU A 8 0.63 -4.19 11.82
CA GLU A 8 1.75 -4.21 10.88
C GLU A 8 1.96 -5.67 10.50
N GLN A 9 1.63 -6.02 9.25
CA GLN A 9 2.07 -7.29 8.70
C GLN A 9 3.58 -7.27 8.86
N PRO A 10 4.17 -8.21 9.62
CA PRO A 10 5.57 -8.08 9.97
C PRO A 10 6.38 -8.09 8.67
N ALA A 11 7.32 -7.15 8.49
CA ALA A 11 8.07 -7.05 7.23
C ALA A 11 8.83 -8.35 6.90
N PHE A 12 9.11 -9.16 7.92
CA PHE A 12 9.80 -10.44 7.86
C PHE A 12 9.18 -11.43 8.84
N VAL A 13 9.40 -12.72 8.63
CA VAL A 13 8.90 -13.76 9.54
C VAL A 13 9.65 -13.69 10.87
N PRO A 14 8.97 -13.48 12.02
CA PRO A 14 9.65 -13.34 13.31
C PRO A 14 10.55 -14.53 13.63
N GLY A 15 11.81 -14.24 13.99
CA GLY A 15 12.80 -15.25 14.37
C GLY A 15 13.34 -16.09 13.21
N GLN A 16 13.15 -15.69 11.94
CA GLN A 16 13.75 -16.35 10.78
C GLN A 16 14.76 -15.45 10.06
N LEU A 17 15.92 -16.03 9.75
CA LEU A 17 17.04 -15.41 9.05
C LEU A 17 17.40 -16.22 7.81
N ILE A 18 17.70 -15.56 6.71
CA ILE A 18 18.40 -16.14 5.56
C ILE A 18 19.87 -15.80 5.73
N ILE A 19 20.73 -16.82 5.70
CA ILE A 19 22.17 -16.69 5.87
C ILE A 19 22.84 -17.32 4.67
N ALA A 20 23.65 -16.53 3.96
CA ALA A 20 24.51 -17.04 2.91
C ALA A 20 25.93 -17.17 3.42
N PHE A 21 26.48 -18.38 3.33
CA PHE A 21 27.86 -18.67 3.68
C PHE A 21 28.77 -18.47 2.47
N ARG A 22 30.02 -18.05 2.73
CA ARG A 22 31.03 -17.90 1.69
C ARG A 22 31.41 -19.26 1.10
N PRO A 23 31.83 -19.32 -0.17
CA PRO A 23 32.28 -20.57 -0.78
C PRO A 23 33.38 -21.26 0.05
N GLY A 24 33.25 -22.57 0.23
CA GLY A 24 34.21 -23.40 0.95
C GLY A 24 34.03 -23.48 2.47
N VAL A 25 33.01 -22.83 3.03
CA VAL A 25 32.55 -23.12 4.39
C VAL A 25 31.92 -24.52 4.40
N THR A 26 32.34 -25.39 5.32
CA THR A 26 31.83 -26.76 5.40
C THR A 26 30.59 -26.86 6.29
N ASN A 27 29.80 -27.92 6.11
CA ASN A 27 28.66 -28.24 6.99
C ASN A 27 29.02 -28.30 8.49
N ASP A 28 30.21 -28.80 8.83
CA ASP A 28 30.70 -28.80 10.22
C ASP A 28 30.92 -27.36 10.73
N GLN A 29 31.47 -26.47 9.89
CA GLN A 29 31.68 -25.07 10.25
C GLN A 29 30.35 -24.29 10.36
N ILE A 30 29.34 -24.67 9.58
CA ILE A 30 27.97 -24.15 9.64
C ILE A 30 27.30 -24.63 10.94
N ALA A 31 27.44 -25.90 11.31
CA ALA A 31 26.92 -26.42 12.57
C ALA A 31 27.56 -25.75 13.80
N ASP A 32 28.88 -25.50 13.75
CA ASP A 32 29.60 -24.74 14.77
C ASP A 32 29.10 -23.29 14.84
N PHE A 33 28.88 -22.65 13.69
CA PHE A 33 28.32 -21.30 13.60
C PHE A 33 26.93 -21.23 14.25
N TYR A 34 26.03 -22.16 13.95
CA TYR A 34 24.71 -22.17 14.59
C TYR A 34 24.78 -22.33 16.10
N THR A 35 25.69 -23.17 16.59
CA THR A 35 25.91 -23.34 18.02
C THR A 35 26.44 -22.05 18.67
N GLU A 36 27.36 -21.34 18.01
CA GLU A 36 27.96 -20.09 18.47
C GLU A 36 26.94 -18.95 18.60
N TYR A 37 26.04 -18.81 17.62
CA TYR A 37 25.06 -17.73 17.57
C TYR A 37 23.67 -18.13 18.12
N GLY A 38 23.51 -19.35 18.62
CA GLY A 38 22.23 -19.84 19.17
C GLY A 38 21.14 -19.96 18.10
N LEU A 39 21.54 -20.30 16.87
CA LEU A 39 20.66 -20.47 15.72
C LEU A 39 20.28 -21.95 15.56
N THR A 40 19.19 -22.21 14.87
CA THR A 40 18.80 -23.58 14.46
C THR A 40 18.48 -23.58 12.99
N GLU A 41 19.16 -24.44 12.23
CA GLU A 41 18.83 -24.65 10.81
C GLU A 41 17.37 -25.09 10.68
N LYS A 42 16.66 -24.47 9.74
CA LYS A 42 15.29 -24.82 9.41
C LYS A 42 15.19 -25.45 8.03
N GLU A 43 15.89 -24.89 7.05
CA GLU A 43 15.82 -25.35 5.67
C GLU A 43 17.11 -25.01 4.92
N ASP A 44 17.52 -25.92 4.04
CA ASP A 44 18.55 -25.68 3.05
C ASP A 44 17.92 -25.01 1.83
N LEU A 45 18.33 -23.79 1.53
CA LEU A 45 17.78 -23.02 0.41
C LEU A 45 18.62 -23.19 -0.86
N ASP A 46 19.74 -23.89 -0.77
CA ASP A 46 20.51 -24.26 -1.94
C ASP A 46 19.80 -25.38 -2.72
N SER A 47 19.50 -25.09 -3.98
CA SER A 47 18.71 -25.96 -4.84
C SER A 47 19.54 -26.71 -5.87
N ASP A 48 20.84 -26.39 -5.99
CA ASP A 48 21.73 -27.02 -6.97
C ASP A 48 22.96 -27.66 -6.27
N PRO A 49 22.96 -28.98 -6.05
CA PRO A 49 24.07 -29.68 -5.39
C PRO A 49 25.36 -29.74 -6.21
N ASP A 50 25.33 -29.33 -7.49
CA ASP A 50 26.50 -29.26 -8.36
C ASP A 50 27.14 -27.85 -8.40
N ASP A 51 26.54 -26.87 -7.74
CA ASP A 51 27.09 -25.52 -7.64
C ASP A 51 28.13 -25.45 -6.51
N ASN A 52 29.32 -24.90 -6.81
CA ASN A 52 30.33 -24.60 -5.79
C ASN A 52 30.19 -23.16 -5.26
N ASP A 53 29.06 -22.51 -5.57
CA ASP A 53 28.72 -21.17 -5.11
C ASP A 53 28.20 -21.19 -3.65
N GLU A 54 27.63 -20.06 -3.24
CA GLU A 54 27.33 -19.75 -1.85
C GLU A 54 26.20 -20.61 -1.27
N GLU A 55 26.47 -21.23 -0.12
CA GLU A 55 25.49 -22.06 0.56
C GLU A 55 24.51 -21.19 1.34
N GLN A 56 23.24 -21.17 0.89
CA GLN A 56 22.17 -20.39 1.51
C GLN A 56 21.33 -21.27 2.43
N LYS A 57 21.18 -20.85 3.68
CA LYS A 57 20.39 -21.57 4.69
C LYS A 57 19.34 -20.65 5.30
N LEU A 58 18.15 -21.21 5.53
CA LEU A 58 17.15 -20.62 6.40
C LEU A 58 17.40 -21.09 7.83
N ALA A 59 17.67 -20.15 8.73
CA ALA A 59 17.89 -20.41 10.15
C ALA A 59 16.82 -19.73 11.01
N THR A 60 16.63 -20.25 12.21
CA THR A 60 15.74 -19.68 13.24
C THR A 60 16.51 -19.26 14.47
N VAL A 61 16.03 -18.21 15.13
CA VAL A 61 16.59 -17.65 16.36
C VAL A 61 15.49 -17.37 17.38
N GLN A 62 15.74 -17.68 18.65
CA GLN A 62 14.77 -17.48 19.74
C GLN A 62 14.68 -16.03 20.24
N ILE A 63 15.69 -15.22 19.93
CA ILE A 63 15.73 -13.80 20.26
C ILE A 63 15.14 -12.96 19.12
N GLN A 64 14.77 -11.72 19.45
CA GLN A 64 14.34 -10.76 18.44
C GLN A 64 15.48 -10.47 17.46
N ILE A 65 15.17 -10.50 16.16
CA ILE A 65 16.10 -10.06 15.12
C ILE A 65 16.17 -8.53 15.17
N ASN A 66 17.38 -8.00 15.32
CA ASN A 66 17.68 -6.57 15.32
C ASN A 66 18.97 -6.31 14.52
N GLN A 67 19.25 -5.03 14.23
CA GLN A 67 20.42 -4.67 13.43
C GLN A 67 21.73 -5.14 14.06
N ASP A 68 21.86 -5.07 15.40
CA ASP A 68 23.08 -5.53 16.10
C ASP A 68 23.37 -7.01 15.84
N LEU A 69 22.34 -7.87 15.83
CA LEU A 69 22.48 -9.29 15.52
C LEU A 69 22.92 -9.47 14.06
N ILE A 70 22.31 -8.76 13.12
CA ILE A 70 22.67 -8.82 11.70
C ILE A 70 24.12 -8.40 11.51
N ASP A 71 24.52 -7.25 12.05
CA ASP A 71 25.88 -6.73 11.98
C ASP A 71 26.89 -7.72 12.59
N GLN A 72 26.51 -8.41 13.68
CA GLN A 72 27.35 -9.43 14.30
C GLN A 72 27.52 -10.65 13.38
N LEU A 73 26.44 -11.16 12.80
CA LEU A 73 26.48 -12.29 11.87
C LEU A 73 27.31 -11.94 10.61
N GLU A 74 27.12 -10.75 10.06
CA GLU A 74 27.85 -10.28 8.86
C GLU A 74 29.33 -9.99 9.13
N SER A 75 29.71 -9.75 10.38
CA SER A 75 31.13 -9.60 10.77
C SER A 75 31.88 -10.94 10.79
N ASP A 76 31.18 -12.07 10.79
CA ASP A 76 31.78 -13.39 10.79
C ASP A 76 32.42 -13.71 9.43
N PRO A 77 33.69 -14.15 9.37
CA PRO A 77 34.36 -14.44 8.11
C PRO A 77 33.71 -15.57 7.30
N ARG A 78 32.88 -16.42 7.92
CA ARG A 78 32.11 -17.48 7.23
C ARG A 78 30.91 -16.91 6.48
N VAL A 79 30.38 -15.77 6.90
CA VAL A 79 29.13 -15.20 6.37
C VAL A 79 29.43 -14.24 5.23
N LYS A 80 28.65 -14.36 4.15
CA LYS A 80 28.63 -13.37 3.06
C LYS A 80 27.62 -12.28 3.36
N TYR A 81 26.40 -12.65 3.75
CA TYR A 81 25.35 -11.77 4.22
C TYR A 81 24.40 -12.53 5.14
N ALA A 82 23.70 -11.78 6.00
CA ALA A 82 22.62 -12.31 6.81
C ALA A 82 21.46 -11.31 6.79
N GLU A 83 20.25 -11.77 6.52
CA GLU A 83 19.08 -10.90 6.46
C GLU A 83 17.85 -11.57 7.09
N PRO A 84 16.87 -10.79 7.57
CA PRO A 84 15.57 -11.34 7.94
C PRO A 84 14.91 -12.06 6.76
N ASN A 85 14.16 -13.13 7.03
CA ASN A 85 13.31 -13.76 6.01
C ASN A 85 12.11 -12.87 5.68
N TYR A 86 12.29 -11.94 4.74
CA TYR A 86 11.27 -10.98 4.31
C TYR A 86 10.07 -11.70 3.67
N MET A 87 8.87 -11.24 3.98
CA MET A 87 7.67 -11.72 3.29
C MET A 87 7.53 -10.98 1.96
N LEU A 88 7.59 -11.72 0.86
CA LEU A 88 7.34 -11.21 -0.49
C LEU A 88 5.85 -11.32 -0.84
N TYR A 89 5.28 -10.22 -1.32
CA TYR A 89 3.89 -10.17 -1.81
C TYR A 89 3.90 -10.06 -3.34
N VAL A 90 2.90 -10.65 -3.99
CA VAL A 90 2.70 -10.46 -5.44
C VAL A 90 2.38 -9.00 -5.67
N SER A 91 3.23 -8.31 -6.44
CA SER A 91 3.09 -6.89 -6.77
C SER A 91 1.67 -6.57 -7.24
N LYS A 92 0.97 -5.71 -6.50
CA LYS A 92 -0.38 -5.24 -6.85
C LYS A 92 -0.29 -4.14 -7.93
N THR A 93 0.10 -4.53 -9.13
CA THR A 93 -0.09 -3.67 -10.30
C THR A 93 -1.60 -3.57 -10.61
N PRO A 94 -2.18 -2.36 -10.68
CA PRO A 94 -3.58 -2.19 -11.01
C PRO A 94 -3.95 -2.77 -12.38
N THR A 95 -5.16 -3.31 -12.51
CA THR A 95 -5.71 -3.80 -13.79
C THR A 95 -6.36 -2.71 -14.64
N ASP A 96 -6.30 -1.45 -14.18
CA ASP A 96 -7.04 -0.34 -14.76
C ASP A 96 -6.42 0.08 -16.11
N PRO A 97 -7.20 0.23 -17.20
CA PRO A 97 -6.67 0.30 -18.57
C PRO A 97 -5.72 1.46 -18.84
N GLU A 98 -5.84 2.55 -18.08
CA GLU A 98 -5.06 3.77 -18.27
C GLU A 98 -3.88 3.87 -17.30
N PHE A 99 -3.61 2.84 -16.47
CA PHE A 99 -2.56 2.84 -15.46
C PHE A 99 -1.17 3.15 -16.05
N ASP A 100 -0.85 2.62 -17.23
CA ASP A 100 0.44 2.85 -17.89
C ASP A 100 0.69 4.34 -18.19
N LYS A 101 -0.35 5.18 -18.26
CA LYS A 101 -0.21 6.63 -18.47
C LYS A 101 0.08 7.40 -17.18
N LEU A 102 -0.13 6.79 -16.01
CA LEU A 102 0.01 7.42 -14.70
C LEU A 102 1.46 7.42 -14.22
N TRP A 103 2.34 8.11 -14.95
CA TRP A 103 3.77 8.18 -14.62
C TRP A 103 4.03 8.65 -13.19
N GLY A 104 3.18 9.52 -12.62
CA GLY A 104 3.32 9.97 -11.24
C GLY A 104 3.15 8.84 -10.21
N MET A 105 2.38 7.79 -10.54
CA MET A 105 2.18 6.60 -9.71
C MET A 105 3.32 5.60 -9.89
N HIS A 106 3.70 5.35 -11.14
CA HIS A 106 4.76 4.42 -11.51
C HIS A 106 5.40 4.82 -12.83
N ASN A 107 6.69 5.15 -12.80
CA ASN A 107 7.43 5.70 -13.92
C ASN A 107 8.52 4.73 -14.37
N THR A 108 8.28 4.07 -15.49
CA THR A 108 9.26 3.21 -16.17
C THR A 108 9.97 3.93 -17.33
N GLY A 109 9.77 5.26 -17.44
CA GLY A 109 10.18 6.07 -18.58
C GLY A 109 9.16 6.07 -19.74
N GLN A 110 7.97 5.50 -19.52
CA GLN A 110 6.95 5.28 -20.54
C GLN A 110 6.34 6.57 -21.14
N THR A 111 6.53 7.70 -20.45
CA THR A 111 6.12 9.04 -20.91
C THR A 111 7.30 9.93 -21.34
N GLY A 112 8.51 9.37 -21.46
CA GLY A 112 9.73 10.10 -21.83
C GLY A 112 10.46 10.80 -20.68
N GLY A 113 10.03 10.55 -19.43
CA GLY A 113 10.69 11.01 -18.21
C GLY A 113 11.83 10.09 -17.75
N ALA A 114 12.47 10.44 -16.62
CA ALA A 114 13.43 9.58 -15.96
C ALA A 114 12.72 8.45 -15.21
N ALA A 115 13.08 7.19 -15.48
CA ALA A 115 12.53 6.04 -14.77
C ALA A 115 12.82 6.12 -13.25
N GLY A 116 11.86 5.71 -12.43
CA GLY A 116 11.88 5.81 -10.97
C GLY A 116 11.62 7.20 -10.41
N ALA A 117 11.34 8.20 -11.26
CA ALA A 117 10.87 9.51 -10.81
C ALA A 117 9.34 9.50 -10.67
N ASP A 118 8.86 8.86 -9.61
CA ASP A 118 7.45 8.68 -9.24
C ASP A 118 7.29 8.68 -7.70
N ILE A 119 6.08 8.40 -7.21
CA ILE A 119 5.79 8.29 -5.77
C ILE A 119 5.93 6.86 -5.22
N SER A 120 6.38 5.91 -6.05
CA SER A 120 6.47 4.48 -5.72
C SER A 120 5.14 3.90 -5.24
N ALA A 121 4.07 4.18 -5.99
CA ALA A 121 2.70 3.80 -5.60
C ALA A 121 2.50 2.28 -5.61
N VAL A 122 3.11 1.56 -6.56
CA VAL A 122 3.00 0.10 -6.69
C VAL A 122 3.54 -0.59 -5.43
N GLU A 123 4.71 -0.15 -4.97
CA GLU A 123 5.32 -0.63 -3.74
C GLU A 123 4.48 -0.28 -2.50
N ALA A 124 3.90 0.92 -2.48
CA ALA A 124 3.01 1.32 -1.38
C ALA A 124 1.71 0.46 -1.34
N TRP A 125 1.16 0.07 -2.49
CA TRP A 125 -0.06 -0.73 -2.59
C TRP A 125 0.12 -2.19 -2.16
N ASP A 126 1.35 -2.69 -2.15
CA ASP A 126 1.69 -3.96 -1.51
C ASP A 126 1.47 -3.90 0.01
N VAL A 127 1.64 -2.72 0.62
CA VAL A 127 1.34 -2.47 2.04
C VAL A 127 -0.13 -2.12 2.26
N ALA A 128 -0.65 -1.10 1.56
CA ALA A 128 -2.04 -0.65 1.71
C ALA A 128 -2.56 0.07 0.48
N THR A 129 -3.84 -0.15 0.15
CA THR A 129 -4.54 0.50 -0.98
C THR A 129 -5.60 1.51 -0.52
N GLY A 130 -5.48 2.01 0.71
CA GLY A 130 -6.44 2.91 1.36
C GLY A 130 -7.52 2.20 2.18
N SER A 131 -8.37 2.99 2.85
CA SER A 131 -9.53 2.53 3.62
C SER A 131 -10.71 3.51 3.50
N LYS A 132 -11.94 2.97 3.51
CA LYS A 132 -13.19 3.75 3.61
C LYS A 132 -13.36 4.49 4.93
N ASP A 133 -12.57 4.15 5.93
CA ASP A 133 -12.57 4.85 7.21
C ASP A 133 -11.85 6.21 7.13
N VAL A 134 -11.03 6.39 6.09
CA VAL A 134 -10.37 7.68 5.80
C VAL A 134 -11.29 8.51 4.91
N VAL A 135 -11.61 9.71 5.37
CA VAL A 135 -12.37 10.72 4.62
C VAL A 135 -11.42 11.85 4.20
N VAL A 136 -11.44 12.22 2.93
CA VAL A 136 -10.58 13.27 2.34
C VAL A 136 -11.44 14.35 1.72
N ALA A 137 -11.47 15.55 2.32
CA ALA A 137 -12.22 16.67 1.78
C ALA A 137 -11.51 17.30 0.56
N VAL A 138 -12.23 17.42 -0.56
CA VAL A 138 -11.80 18.16 -1.75
C VAL A 138 -12.51 19.52 -1.77
N ILE A 139 -11.73 20.59 -1.56
CA ILE A 139 -12.22 21.97 -1.61
C ILE A 139 -11.85 22.55 -2.98
N ASP A 140 -12.73 22.37 -3.96
CA ASP A 140 -12.46 22.66 -5.37
C ASP A 140 -13.78 23.02 -6.12
N THR A 141 -13.83 22.84 -7.44
CA THR A 141 -15.00 23.16 -8.30
C THR A 141 -16.20 22.21 -8.14
N GLY A 142 -16.15 21.29 -7.18
CA GLY A 142 -17.09 20.19 -7.03
C GLY A 142 -16.47 18.86 -7.45
N VAL A 143 -17.27 17.80 -7.41
CA VAL A 143 -16.88 16.46 -7.89
C VAL A 143 -18.06 15.87 -8.65
N ASP A 144 -17.81 15.30 -9.83
CA ASP A 144 -18.77 14.40 -10.46
C ASP A 144 -18.88 13.12 -9.63
N TYR A 145 -19.72 13.19 -8.60
CA TYR A 145 -19.98 12.11 -7.67
C TYR A 145 -20.64 10.91 -8.36
N THR A 146 -21.09 11.04 -9.61
CA THR A 146 -21.68 9.94 -10.41
C THR A 146 -20.70 9.25 -11.34
N HIS A 147 -19.47 9.76 -11.46
CA HIS A 147 -18.45 9.23 -12.35
C HIS A 147 -18.17 7.75 -12.06
N GLU A 148 -18.11 6.92 -13.10
CA GLU A 148 -17.99 5.46 -12.98
C GLU A 148 -16.75 5.00 -12.18
N ASP A 149 -15.70 5.82 -12.23
CA ASP A 149 -14.42 5.55 -11.56
C ASP A 149 -14.28 6.25 -10.19
N LEU A 150 -15.33 6.92 -9.71
CA LEU A 150 -15.35 7.62 -8.41
C LEU A 150 -16.55 7.28 -7.53
N ALA A 151 -17.69 6.91 -8.12
CA ALA A 151 -18.96 6.72 -7.42
C ALA A 151 -18.86 5.83 -6.17
N ALA A 152 -18.09 4.73 -6.24
CA ALA A 152 -17.92 3.84 -5.09
C ALA A 152 -17.07 4.47 -3.97
N ASN A 153 -16.23 5.46 -4.30
CA ASN A 153 -15.34 6.22 -3.42
C ASN A 153 -15.93 7.54 -2.89
N MET A 154 -17.15 7.89 -3.26
CA MET A 154 -17.80 9.08 -2.69
C MET A 154 -18.19 8.88 -1.22
N TRP A 155 -17.89 9.89 -0.40
CA TRP A 155 -18.41 10.03 0.94
C TRP A 155 -19.94 10.21 0.89
N VAL A 156 -20.63 9.83 1.98
CA VAL A 156 -22.06 10.03 2.14
C VAL A 156 -22.31 10.60 3.53
N ASN A 157 -23.08 11.67 3.62
CA ASN A 157 -23.62 12.15 4.88
C ASN A 157 -24.66 11.14 5.38
N ASP A 158 -24.34 10.38 6.42
CA ASP A 158 -25.19 9.31 6.95
C ASP A 158 -26.45 9.84 7.65
N LYS A 159 -26.46 11.13 7.99
CA LYS A 159 -27.61 11.81 8.60
C LYS A 159 -28.64 12.25 7.58
N GLU A 160 -28.19 12.82 6.47
CA GLU A 160 -29.04 13.24 5.36
C GLU A 160 -29.41 12.06 4.44
N CYS A 161 -28.53 11.06 4.34
CA CYS A 161 -28.71 9.89 3.46
C CYS A 161 -28.42 8.56 4.17
N PRO A 162 -29.25 8.16 5.14
CA PRO A 162 -29.06 6.91 5.90
C PRO A 162 -29.17 5.64 5.03
N GLN A 163 -29.76 5.73 3.84
CA GLN A 163 -29.89 4.63 2.88
C GLN A 163 -28.57 4.36 2.13
N GLY A 164 -27.62 5.30 2.19
CA GLY A 164 -26.32 5.23 1.55
C GLY A 164 -26.33 5.72 0.09
N TYR A 165 -25.13 5.71 -0.51
CA TYR A 165 -24.86 6.25 -1.84
C TYR A 165 -25.87 5.78 -2.90
N GLY A 166 -26.32 6.74 -3.73
CA GLY A 166 -27.25 6.50 -4.84
C GLY A 166 -28.70 6.24 -4.43
N LYS A 167 -29.03 6.33 -3.14
CA LYS A 167 -30.38 6.06 -2.59
C LYS A 167 -30.93 7.20 -1.74
N CYS A 168 -30.29 8.37 -1.80
CA CYS A 168 -30.70 9.54 -1.05
C CYS A 168 -32.00 10.10 -1.63
N GLU A 169 -32.93 10.48 -0.77
CA GLU A 169 -34.20 11.09 -1.14
C GLU A 169 -34.29 12.47 -0.50
N ALA A 170 -34.25 13.52 -1.32
CA ALA A 170 -34.37 14.90 -0.84
C ALA A 170 -35.72 15.15 -0.17
N ASP A 171 -35.68 15.61 1.08
CA ASP A 171 -36.85 15.96 1.85
C ASP A 171 -36.92 17.46 2.18
N GLY A 172 -35.90 18.21 1.77
CA GLY A 172 -35.80 19.66 1.91
C GLY A 172 -35.48 20.10 3.34
N LYS A 173 -34.95 19.21 4.18
CA LYS A 173 -34.49 19.52 5.53
C LYS A 173 -32.98 19.40 5.65
N ASP A 174 -32.51 19.99 6.73
CA ASP A 174 -31.16 19.83 7.27
C ASP A 174 -31.35 18.95 8.51
N ASP A 175 -31.19 17.64 8.31
CA ASP A 175 -31.46 16.61 9.32
C ASP A 175 -30.34 16.52 10.38
N ASP A 176 -29.12 16.93 10.05
CA ASP A 176 -27.98 16.99 10.98
C ASP A 176 -27.76 18.35 11.66
N GLY A 177 -28.42 19.40 11.15
CA GLY A 177 -28.35 20.76 11.68
C GLY A 177 -27.02 21.47 11.37
N ASN A 178 -26.32 21.07 10.30
CA ASN A 178 -25.02 21.62 9.92
C ASN A 178 -25.11 22.94 9.14
N GLY A 179 -26.32 23.34 8.72
CA GLY A 179 -26.60 24.57 7.99
C GLY A 179 -26.81 24.39 6.49
N TYR A 180 -26.69 23.17 5.96
CA TYR A 180 -26.91 22.84 4.56
C TYR A 180 -28.07 21.86 4.43
N ILE A 181 -28.96 22.10 3.48
CA ILE A 181 -30.11 21.22 3.21
C ILE A 181 -29.70 20.16 2.21
N ASP A 182 -30.06 18.89 2.49
CA ASP A 182 -29.86 17.74 1.61
C ASP A 182 -28.39 17.58 1.10
N ASP A 183 -27.38 17.84 1.94
CA ASP A 183 -25.94 17.77 1.59
C ASP A 183 -25.39 16.33 1.58
N PHE A 184 -25.98 15.49 0.73
CA PHE A 184 -25.73 14.04 0.70
C PHE A 184 -24.28 13.63 0.49
N TYR A 185 -23.53 14.38 -0.31
CA TYR A 185 -22.17 14.03 -0.73
C TYR A 185 -21.17 15.18 -0.46
N GLY A 186 -21.62 16.25 0.18
CA GLY A 186 -20.83 17.45 0.43
C GLY A 186 -21.62 18.74 0.16
N VAL A 187 -20.92 19.87 0.20
CA VAL A 187 -21.54 21.20 0.15
C VAL A 187 -20.95 22.08 -0.95
N ASN A 188 -21.80 22.89 -1.55
CA ASN A 188 -21.43 24.00 -2.39
C ASN A 188 -21.54 25.30 -1.59
N THR A 189 -20.39 25.85 -1.20
CA THR A 189 -20.33 27.02 -0.32
C THR A 189 -20.54 28.36 -1.05
N ILE A 190 -20.73 28.36 -2.38
CA ILE A 190 -21.00 29.59 -3.14
C ILE A 190 -22.48 29.97 -3.04
N ASN A 191 -23.36 28.98 -3.06
CA ASN A 191 -24.81 29.13 -3.05
C ASN A 191 -25.50 28.49 -1.83
N ASP A 192 -24.72 27.94 -0.89
CA ASP A 192 -25.18 27.29 0.34
C ASP A 192 -26.13 26.10 0.09
N THR A 193 -25.76 25.21 -0.85
CA THR A 193 -26.55 24.01 -1.20
C THR A 193 -25.74 22.72 -1.06
N GLY A 194 -26.43 21.57 -1.04
CA GLY A 194 -25.81 20.23 -1.19
C GLY A 194 -25.41 19.85 -2.63
N GLU A 195 -25.48 20.78 -3.59
CA GLU A 195 -25.25 20.50 -5.01
C GLU A 195 -23.76 20.61 -5.38
N ILE A 196 -23.04 19.50 -5.25
CA ILE A 196 -21.57 19.44 -5.48
C ILE A 196 -21.15 18.97 -6.87
N MET A 197 -22.10 18.80 -7.81
CA MET A 197 -21.78 18.35 -9.16
C MET A 197 -20.77 19.32 -9.81
N ASP A 198 -19.65 18.77 -10.26
CA ASP A 198 -18.58 19.57 -10.87
C ASP A 198 -19.01 20.09 -12.25
N ASP A 199 -18.99 21.41 -12.42
CA ASP A 199 -19.33 22.09 -13.67
C ASP A 199 -18.10 22.61 -14.44
N TYR A 200 -16.89 22.38 -13.91
CA TYR A 200 -15.64 22.84 -14.50
C TYR A 200 -14.66 21.69 -14.82
N GLY A 201 -14.61 20.66 -13.97
CA GLY A 201 -13.82 19.43 -14.14
C GLY A 201 -12.53 19.36 -13.32
N HIS A 202 -12.11 20.46 -12.68
CA HIS A 202 -10.84 20.47 -11.93
C HIS A 202 -10.95 19.64 -10.64
N GLY A 203 -12.03 19.80 -9.89
CA GLY A 203 -12.24 19.03 -8.66
C GLY A 203 -12.43 17.53 -8.91
N THR A 204 -13.11 17.14 -10.00
CA THR A 204 -13.21 15.73 -10.41
C THR A 204 -11.84 15.14 -10.77
N HIS A 205 -10.98 15.91 -11.44
CA HIS A 205 -9.62 15.47 -11.75
C HIS A 205 -8.77 15.29 -10.48
N VAL A 206 -8.89 16.21 -9.53
CA VAL A 206 -8.23 16.11 -8.22
C VAL A 206 -8.74 14.89 -7.45
N ALA A 207 -10.06 14.68 -7.39
CA ALA A 207 -10.67 13.51 -6.77
C ALA A 207 -10.20 12.19 -7.39
N GLY A 208 -10.11 12.12 -8.73
CA GLY A 208 -9.55 10.95 -9.44
C GLY A 208 -8.10 10.65 -9.04
N THR A 209 -7.28 11.68 -8.89
CA THR A 209 -5.89 11.52 -8.44
C THR A 209 -5.81 10.98 -7.00
N ILE A 210 -6.70 11.46 -6.12
CA ILE A 210 -6.77 11.01 -4.72
C ILE A 210 -7.27 9.58 -4.62
N GLY A 211 -8.35 9.25 -5.34
CA GLY A 211 -9.04 7.99 -5.17
C GLY A 211 -10.01 7.61 -6.28
N ALA A 212 -9.57 7.64 -7.55
CA ALA A 212 -10.18 6.77 -8.54
C ALA A 212 -10.08 5.29 -8.10
N ILE A 213 -11.11 4.50 -8.39
CA ILE A 213 -11.27 3.15 -7.86
C ILE A 213 -10.26 2.21 -8.51
N GLY A 214 -9.32 1.69 -7.74
CA GLY A 214 -8.33 0.74 -8.27
C GLY A 214 -8.90 -0.66 -8.47
N ASN A 215 -8.39 -1.37 -9.48
CA ASN A 215 -8.77 -2.73 -9.85
C ASN A 215 -10.25 -2.91 -10.21
N ASN A 216 -10.90 -1.88 -10.75
CA ASN A 216 -12.26 -2.00 -11.28
C ASN A 216 -12.28 -2.27 -12.79
N SER A 217 -11.11 -2.31 -13.46
CA SER A 217 -10.98 -2.50 -14.91
C SER A 217 -11.56 -1.34 -15.74
N THR A 218 -11.65 -0.15 -15.16
CA THR A 218 -12.18 1.06 -15.76
C THR A 218 -11.16 2.17 -15.57
N GLY A 219 -11.07 3.10 -16.55
CA GLY A 219 -10.34 4.35 -16.36
C GLY A 219 -8.94 4.23 -15.76
N VAL A 220 -8.72 5.00 -14.70
CA VAL A 220 -7.45 5.24 -14.02
C VAL A 220 -7.51 4.69 -12.59
N VAL A 221 -6.50 4.98 -11.78
CA VAL A 221 -6.47 4.62 -10.36
C VAL A 221 -5.91 5.78 -9.55
N GLY A 222 -6.51 6.04 -8.39
CA GLY A 222 -6.02 7.06 -7.47
C GLY A 222 -4.93 6.51 -6.55
N VAL A 223 -4.29 7.40 -5.80
CA VAL A 223 -3.34 6.99 -4.74
C VAL A 223 -4.02 6.01 -3.76
N ASN A 224 -5.30 6.22 -3.46
CA ASN A 224 -6.10 5.35 -2.60
C ASN A 224 -7.20 4.66 -3.43
N TRP A 225 -7.08 3.36 -3.63
CA TRP A 225 -8.10 2.59 -4.37
C TRP A 225 -9.42 2.56 -3.61
N ASN A 226 -9.34 2.58 -2.28
CA ASN A 226 -10.48 2.63 -1.37
C ASN A 226 -10.34 3.86 -0.45
N VAL A 227 -11.25 4.81 -0.58
CA VAL A 227 -11.31 6.01 0.27
C VAL A 227 -12.74 6.56 0.28
N ARG A 228 -13.03 7.53 1.13
CA ARG A 228 -14.20 8.40 1.03
C ARG A 228 -13.76 9.82 0.65
N ILE A 229 -14.21 10.31 -0.50
CA ILE A 229 -13.98 11.67 -0.99
C ILE A 229 -15.21 12.51 -0.69
#